data_AF-A0A960T1U0-F1
#
_entry.id   AF-A0A960T1U0-F1
#
_cell.length_a   1.000
_cell.length_b   1.000
_cell.length_c   1.000
_cell.angle_alpha   90.00
_cell.angle_beta   90.00
_cell.angle_gamma   90.00
#
_symmetry.space_group_name_H-M   'P 1'
#
loop_
_entity.id
_entity.type
_entity.pdbx_description
1 polymer ?
#
loop_
_entity_poly.entity_id
_entity_poly.type
_entity_poly.pdbx_seq_one_letter_code
_entity_poly.pdbx_strand_id
1 'polypeptide(L)' 'MEMAVIMGTRPKIPFFQSLLDSSNDGIVSTEKGRLPGVTRFAEVDSDHTFIQMHPETIRLARDFLRSGSWNP' A
#
# COMPACT_ATOMS: atom_id res chain seq x y z
N MET A 1 -15.44 -11.24 6.31
CA MET A 1 -13.99 -11.23 6.04
C MET A 1 -13.55 -9.79 6.05
N GLU A 2 -12.50 -9.45 6.79
CA GLU A 2 -11.95 -8.11 6.83
C GLU A 2 -10.70 -8.08 5.96
N MET A 3 -10.58 -7.05 5.11
CA MET A 3 -9.44 -6.88 4.21
C MET A 3 -8.89 -5.46 4.33
N ALA A 4 -7.58 -5.36 4.49
CA ALA A 4 -6.84 -4.11 4.41
C ALA A 4 -5.81 -4.17 3.28
N VAL A 5 -5.61 -3.06 2.59
CA VAL A 5 -4.61 -2.90 1.54
C VAL A 5 -3.74 -1.69 1.88
N ILE A 6 -2.42 -1.88 1.77
CA ILE A 6 -1.40 -0.85 1.97
C ILE A 6 -0.60 -0.78 0.67
N MET A 7 -0.59 0.38 0.02
CA MET A 7 0.07 0.61 -1.27
C MET A 7 1.21 1.62 -1.14
N GLY A 8 2.24 1.48 -1.96
CA GLY A 8 3.33 2.45 -2.05
C GLY A 8 3.03 3.55 -3.08
N THR A 9 3.63 4.72 -2.91
CA THR A 9 3.42 5.88 -3.81
C THR A 9 4.71 6.47 -4.37
N ARG A 10 5.87 5.89 -4.05
CA ARG A 10 7.17 6.42 -4.47
C ARG A 10 7.92 5.44 -5.37
N PRO A 11 7.96 5.64 -6.69
CA PRO A 11 8.83 4.85 -7.56
C PRO A 11 10.30 5.26 -7.37
N LYS A 12 11.15 4.38 -6.84
CA LYS A 12 12.61 4.62 -6.75
C LYS A 12 13.39 4.12 -7.96
N ILE A 13 12.83 3.18 -8.72
CA ILE A 13 13.44 2.66 -9.94
C ILE A 13 12.44 2.89 -11.08
N PRO A 14 12.83 3.49 -12.21
CA PRO A 14 11.92 3.86 -13.29
C PRO A 14 11.56 2.66 -14.19
N PHE A 15 11.35 1.48 -13.61
CA PHE A 15 10.76 0.38 -14.36
C PHE A 15 9.26 0.65 -14.54
N PHE A 16 8.74 0.39 -15.74
CA PHE A 16 7.31 0.47 -16.07
C PHE A 16 6.59 1.83 -15.88
N GLN A 17 7.30 2.93 -15.61
CA GLN A 17 6.68 4.24 -15.35
C GLN A 17 5.75 4.74 -16.47
N SER A 18 5.99 4.38 -17.73
CA SER A 18 5.12 4.80 -18.85
C SER A 18 3.77 4.07 -18.92
N LEU A 19 3.55 3.05 -18.08
CA LEU A 19 2.34 2.21 -18.08
C LEU A 19 1.53 2.33 -16.78
N LEU A 20 1.99 3.14 -15.82
CA LEU A 20 1.41 3.26 -14.49
C LEU A 20 0.81 4.65 -14.27
N ASP A 21 -0.28 4.71 -13.51
CA ASP A 21 -0.99 5.94 -13.18
C ASP A 21 -0.16 6.86 -12.27
N SER A 22 -0.66 8.07 -12.01
CA SER A 22 0.09 9.11 -11.27
C SER A 22 0.52 8.72 -9.85
N SER A 23 -0.18 7.79 -9.19
CA SER A 23 0.21 7.22 -7.89
C SER A 23 0.54 5.75 -8.02
N ASN A 24 1.82 5.40 -7.83
CA ASN A 24 2.33 4.03 -7.93
C ASN A 24 3.64 3.86 -7.15
N ASP A 25 4.03 2.62 -6.88
CA ASP A 25 5.25 2.26 -6.14
C ASP A 25 6.45 1.89 -7.05
N GLY A 26 6.32 2.12 -8.36
CA GLY A 26 7.26 1.71 -9.40
C GLY A 26 6.94 0.37 -10.07
N ILE A 27 5.96 -0.40 -9.58
CA ILE A 27 5.51 -1.67 -10.17
C ILE A 27 3.97 -1.72 -10.28
N VAL A 28 3.24 -1.19 -9.29
CA VAL A 28 1.79 -1.29 -9.17
C VAL A 28 1.15 0.08 -8.91
N SER A 29 0.13 0.45 -9.69
CA SER A 29 -0.71 1.64 -9.42
C SER A 29 -1.54 1.46 -8.15
N THR A 30 -1.69 2.49 -7.32
CA THR A 30 -2.49 2.41 -6.09
C THR A 30 -3.97 2.12 -6.37
N GLU A 31 -4.50 2.56 -7.51
CA GLU A 31 -5.87 2.29 -7.95
C GLU A 31 -6.18 0.78 -7.98
N LYS A 32 -5.22 -0.05 -8.40
CA LYS A 32 -5.41 -1.52 -8.48
C LYS A 32 -5.60 -2.17 -7.11
N GLY A 33 -5.23 -1.49 -6.03
CA GLY A 33 -5.46 -1.94 -4.66
C GLY A 33 -6.88 -1.66 -4.15
N ARG A 34 -7.70 -0.89 -4.87
CA ARG A 34 -9.09 -0.58 -4.50
C ARG A 34 -10.04 -1.71 -4.88
N LEU A 35 -9.90 -2.85 -4.22
CA LEU A 35 -10.66 -4.07 -4.51
C LEU A 35 -12.02 -4.09 -3.78
N PRO A 36 -13.05 -4.77 -4.33
CA PRO A 36 -14.30 -5.02 -3.62
C PRO A 36 -14.06 -5.75 -2.28
N GLY A 37 -14.68 -5.26 -1.22
CA GLY A 37 -14.53 -5.84 0.13
C GLY A 37 -13.31 -5.34 0.91
N VAL A 38 -12.49 -4.45 0.34
CA VAL A 38 -11.46 -3.72 1.10
C VAL A 38 -12.14 -2.79 2.08
N THR A 39 -11.90 -3.03 3.37
CA THR A 39 -12.45 -2.23 4.48
C THR A 39 -11.51 -1.13 4.93
N ARG A 40 -10.21 -1.24 4.62
CA ARG A 40 -9.17 -0.27 4.96
C ARG A 40 -8.17 -0.15 3.81
N PHE A 41 -7.87 1.07 3.41
CA PHE A 41 -6.94 1.37 2.33
C PHE A 41 -6.01 2.51 2.74
N ALA A 42 -4.71 2.31 2.60
CA ALA A 42 -3.70 3.29 2.95
C ALA A 42 -2.63 3.35 1.86
N GLU A 43 -2.09 4.54 1.70
CA GLU A 43 -0.93 4.82 0.88
C GLU A 43 0.22 5.19 1.81
N VAL A 44 1.39 4.61 1.56
CA VAL A 44 2.62 4.89 2.30
C VAL A 44 3.69 5.34 1.34
N ASP A 45 4.58 6.16 1.85
CA ASP A 45 5.62 6.83 1.08
C ASP A 45 6.84 5.91 0.82
N SER A 46 6.59 4.79 0.16
CA SER A 46 7.56 3.73 -0.14
C SER A 46 7.51 3.28 -1.59
N ASP A 47 8.63 2.75 -2.06
CA ASP A 47 8.71 1.95 -3.28
C ASP A 47 8.25 0.51 -3.03
N HIS A 48 8.01 -0.20 -4.14
CA HIS A 48 7.53 -1.57 -4.16
C HIS A 48 8.41 -2.53 -3.35
N THR A 49 9.73 -2.42 -3.52
CA THR A 49 10.71 -3.36 -2.94
C THR A 49 10.73 -3.28 -1.42
N PHE A 50 10.67 -2.06 -0.89
CA PHE A 50 10.90 -1.79 0.54
C PHE A 50 9.63 -1.50 1.35
N ILE A 51 8.44 -1.50 0.73
CA ILE A 51 7.17 -1.21 1.41
C ILE A 51 6.92 -2.09 2.64
N GLN A 52 7.31 -3.35 2.57
CA GLN A 52 7.17 -4.32 3.66
C GLN A 52 8.02 -3.99 4.91
N MET A 53 9.10 -3.23 4.74
CA MET A 53 9.98 -2.79 5.84
C MET A 53 9.66 -1.36 6.31
N HIS A 54 8.73 -0.66 5.64
CA HIS A 54 8.39 0.71 5.97
C HIS A 54 7.72 0.75 7.36
N PRO A 55 8.16 1.62 8.29
CA PRO A 55 7.64 1.65 9.66
C PRO A 55 6.12 1.78 9.73
N GLU A 56 5.54 2.60 8.85
CA GLU A 56 4.09 2.79 8.78
C GLU A 56 3.36 1.55 8.28
N THR A 57 3.90 0.83 7.29
CA THR A 57 3.31 -0.44 6.83
C THR A 57 3.28 -1.45 7.96
N ILE A 58 4.37 -1.58 8.70
CA ILE A 58 4.47 -2.51 9.83
C ILE A 58 3.46 -2.13 10.91
N ARG A 59 3.34 -0.83 11.24
CA ARG A 59 2.37 -0.33 12.22
C ARG A 59 0.93 -0.65 11.80
N LEU A 60 0.53 -0.27 10.59
CA LEU A 60 -0.81 -0.49 10.04
C LEU A 60 -1.16 -1.98 9.96
N ALA A 61 -0.22 -2.81 9.50
CA ALA A 61 -0.40 -4.26 9.45
C ALA A 61 -0.60 -4.85 10.84
N ARG A 62 0.25 -4.47 11.81
CA ARG A 62 0.14 -4.94 13.19
C ARG A 62 -1.18 -4.52 13.84
N ASP A 63 -1.62 -3.29 13.63
CA ASP A 63 -2.86 -2.78 14.21
C ASP A 63 -4.07 -3.53 13.61
N PHE A 64 -4.10 -3.70 12.29
CA PHE A 64 -5.17 -4.45 11.60
C PHE A 64 -5.21 -5.92 12.02
N LEU A 65 -4.07 -6.58 12.14
CA LEU A 65 -4.00 -7.98 12.61
C LEU A 65 -4.51 -8.16 14.05
N ARG A 66 -4.47 -7.10 14.87
CA ARG A 66 -4.92 -7.16 16.27
C ARG A 66 -6.40 -6.83 16.44
N SER A 67 -6.93 -5.88 15.67
CA SER A 67 -8.27 -5.33 15.91
C SER A 67 -9.19 -5.32 14.70
N GLY A 68 -8.73 -5.77 13.53
CA GLY A 68 -9.49 -5.62 12.28
C GLY A 68 -9.56 -4.18 11.76
N SER A 69 -8.83 -3.25 12.38
CA SER A 69 -8.82 -1.83 12.01
C SER A 69 -7.48 -1.18 12.34
N TRP A 70 -7.28 0.04 11.85
CA TRP A 70 -6.22 0.91 12.35
C TRP A 70 -6.78 1.73 13.51
N ASN A 71 -6.04 1.78 14.60
CA ASN A 71 -6.33 2.67 15.71
C ASN A 71 -5.58 3.99 15.47
N PRO A 72 -6.20 5.14 15.75
CA PRO A 72 -5.53 6.44 15.70
C PRO A 72 -4.40 6.55 16.73
#